data_AF-A0A6I7QL53-F1
#
_entry.id   AF-A0A6I7QL53-F1
#
_cell.length_a   1.000
_cell.length_b   1.000
_cell.length_c   1.000
_cell.angle_alpha   90.00
_cell.angle_beta   90.00
_cell.angle_gamma   90.00
#
_symmetry.space_group_name_H-M   'P 1'
#
loop_
_entity.id
_entity.type
_entity.pdbx_description
1 polymer ?
#
loop_
_entity_poly.entity_id
_entity_poly.type
_entity_poly.pdbx_seq_one_letter_code
_entity_poly.pdbx_strand_id
1 'polypeptide(L)'
;MFGRFCTTILLGAFFMMQGVVCDGSRAGFYVGGNDESVDYFDADGLLRSSMHALYSMQFDLADSLTAHFLASYPGHYLAHVARANYYWWFSIASSPDNFKRAVFAERVRRAKELAERYADGVSKDQPEVLFHLITMSAMSIRYDVMHANYLRALSSGRQAIGYISASSGEESNYPGFYLTSGLYQYMAAAASERNYLFRMFSLFYPPGDKLRGLEQLKLAAMQDDFILRTEADYFLMRIYLDLEADAQQALYHGGRLIENYPSNLIYRYYYLLAYAAAYGEDRVFAKREAFRRLVAEHSGLCAAQRAYFLGLIE
;
A
#
# COMPACT_ATOMS: atom_id res chain seq x y z
N MET A 1 14.03 -20.68 -5.85
CA MET A 1 12.76 -20.30 -5.18
C MET A 1 11.61 -19.98 -6.14
N PHE A 2 11.84 -19.29 -7.27
CA PHE A 2 10.86 -18.92 -8.33
C PHE A 2 9.56 -19.77 -8.43
N GLY A 3 9.66 -21.11 -8.54
CA GLY A 3 8.50 -21.98 -8.71
C GLY A 3 7.41 -21.84 -7.63
N ARG A 4 7.78 -21.67 -6.34
CA ARG A 4 6.79 -21.48 -5.27
C ARG A 4 6.08 -20.13 -5.34
N PHE A 5 6.75 -19.10 -5.85
CA PHE A 5 6.15 -17.77 -6.08
C PHE A 5 5.02 -17.89 -7.12
N CYS A 6 5.29 -18.58 -8.23
CA CYS A 6 4.35 -18.76 -9.34
C CYS A 6 3.11 -19.56 -8.95
N THR A 7 3.24 -20.64 -8.17
CA THR A 7 2.07 -21.45 -7.77
C THR A 7 1.17 -20.74 -6.74
N THR A 8 1.74 -19.97 -5.81
CA THR A 8 0.95 -19.21 -4.81
C THR A 8 0.16 -18.07 -5.45
N ILE A 9 0.68 -17.43 -6.51
CA ILE A 9 -0.05 -16.42 -7.30
C ILE A 9 -1.37 -16.98 -7.84
N LEU A 10 -1.40 -18.24 -8.30
CA LEU A 10 -2.56 -18.79 -9.01
C LEU A 10 -3.76 -19.14 -8.12
N LEU A 11 -3.56 -19.49 -6.84
CA LEU A 11 -4.67 -19.56 -5.87
C LEU A 11 -4.89 -18.22 -5.14
N GLY A 12 -3.90 -17.32 -5.15
CA GLY A 12 -3.98 -16.01 -4.51
C GLY A 12 -4.65 -14.91 -5.32
N ALA A 13 -4.75 -15.00 -6.65
CA ALA A 13 -5.16 -13.85 -7.47
C ALA A 13 -6.64 -13.41 -7.37
N PHE A 14 -7.51 -14.08 -6.60
CA PHE A 14 -8.79 -13.47 -6.19
C PHE A 14 -8.58 -12.40 -5.10
N PHE A 15 -7.45 -12.42 -4.37
CA PHE A 15 -7.23 -11.68 -3.12
C PHE A 15 -5.78 -11.17 -2.84
N MET A 16 -4.87 -11.14 -3.82
CA MET A 16 -3.59 -10.40 -3.71
C MET A 16 -3.35 -9.59 -5.01
N MET A 17 -3.05 -8.29 -4.99
CA MET A 17 -2.69 -7.42 -3.85
C MET A 17 -1.45 -7.91 -3.07
N GLN A 18 -0.29 -7.97 -3.74
CA GLN A 18 1.09 -7.78 -3.23
C GLN A 18 2.08 -7.78 -4.43
N GLY A 19 3.01 -6.84 -4.60
CA GLY A 19 3.19 -5.54 -3.95
C GLY A 19 4.66 -5.10 -3.95
N VAL A 20 5.02 -4.01 -4.66
CA VAL A 20 6.34 -3.33 -4.49
C VAL A 20 6.31 -2.59 -3.15
N VAL A 21 7.30 -1.76 -2.87
CA VAL A 21 7.30 -0.83 -1.75
C VAL A 21 7.99 0.48 -2.22
N CYS A 22 7.40 1.71 -2.07
CA CYS A 22 7.91 3.07 -2.52
C CYS A 22 7.16 4.35 -1.96
N ASP A 23 7.56 5.63 -2.29
CA ASP A 23 7.18 6.95 -1.63
C ASP A 23 7.30 8.38 -2.35
N GLY A 24 6.49 9.42 -1.97
CA GLY A 24 6.28 10.79 -2.54
C GLY A 24 5.75 11.94 -1.58
N SER A 25 5.42 13.18 -2.05
CA SER A 25 4.98 14.39 -1.24
C SER A 25 4.46 15.64 -2.06
N ARG A 26 3.55 16.60 -1.73
CA ARG A 26 2.47 16.88 -0.72
C ARG A 26 1.76 18.24 -1.05
N ALA A 27 0.46 18.56 -0.82
CA ALA A 27 -0.87 17.89 -0.71
C ALA A 27 -2.02 18.90 -0.32
N GLY A 28 -3.34 18.59 -0.44
CA GLY A 28 -4.38 19.30 0.38
C GLY A 28 -5.92 19.20 0.10
N PHE A 29 -6.70 19.37 1.20
CA PHE A 29 -8.11 19.87 1.36
C PHE A 29 -9.25 18.96 1.96
N TYR A 30 -10.36 19.55 2.48
CA TYR A 30 -10.81 19.44 3.91
C TYR A 30 -12.33 19.24 4.26
N VAL A 31 -12.61 18.88 5.56
CA VAL A 31 -13.90 18.89 6.38
C VAL A 31 -14.80 17.63 6.34
N GLY A 32 -15.49 17.14 7.41
CA GLY A 32 -15.40 17.37 8.90
C GLY A 32 -16.73 17.45 9.73
N GLY A 33 -16.91 16.65 10.81
CA GLY A 33 -17.92 16.81 11.92
C GLY A 33 -18.92 15.64 12.14
N ASN A 34 -19.40 15.25 13.34
CA ASN A 34 -19.26 15.72 14.75
C ASN A 34 -19.40 14.57 15.79
N ASP A 35 -18.35 14.25 16.55
CA ASP A 35 -18.36 14.07 18.02
C ASP A 35 -16.89 14.08 18.52
N GLU A 36 -16.62 14.75 19.63
CA GLU A 36 -15.34 15.43 19.92
C GLU A 36 -14.90 16.37 18.76
N SER A 37 -14.73 17.68 19.04
CA SER A 37 -14.22 18.63 18.04
C SER A 37 -12.69 18.52 17.87
N VAL A 38 -12.22 17.32 17.52
CA VAL A 38 -10.92 17.12 16.89
C VAL A 38 -10.95 17.94 15.60
N ASP A 39 -10.07 18.92 15.46
CA ASP A 39 -9.89 19.52 14.13
C ASP A 39 -9.32 18.41 13.24
N TYR A 40 -10.07 18.05 12.20
CA TYR A 40 -9.64 17.06 11.22
C TYR A 40 -8.31 17.49 10.56
N PHE A 41 -7.93 18.77 10.64
CA PHE A 41 -6.59 19.28 10.29
C PHE A 41 -5.46 18.69 11.13
N ASP A 42 -5.67 18.46 12.43
CA ASP A 42 -4.67 17.79 13.28
C ASP A 42 -4.65 16.27 13.01
N ALA A 43 -5.81 15.66 12.72
CA ALA A 43 -5.88 14.23 12.38
C ALA A 43 -5.20 13.90 11.04
N ASP A 44 -5.44 14.68 9.98
CA ASP A 44 -4.71 14.59 8.71
C ASP A 44 -3.23 14.98 8.90
N GLY A 45 -2.94 16.01 9.69
CA GLY A 45 -1.57 16.41 10.05
C GLY A 45 -0.76 15.30 10.69
N LEU A 46 -1.34 14.58 11.66
CA LEU A 46 -0.75 13.43 12.35
C LEU A 46 -0.66 12.20 11.46
N LEU A 47 -1.67 11.91 10.64
CA LEU A 47 -1.62 10.85 9.62
C LEU A 47 -0.44 11.10 8.68
N ARG A 48 -0.39 12.28 8.04
CA ARG A 48 0.64 12.68 7.08
C ARG A 48 2.04 12.63 7.69
N SER A 49 2.20 13.14 8.91
CA SER A 49 3.50 13.10 9.59
C SER A 49 3.93 11.66 9.90
N SER A 50 2.98 10.81 10.31
CA SER A 50 3.21 9.37 10.51
C SER A 50 3.62 8.67 9.22
N MET A 51 2.88 8.87 8.12
CA MET A 51 3.21 8.28 6.82
C MET A 51 4.59 8.75 6.34
N HIS A 52 4.93 10.03 6.48
CA HIS A 52 6.22 10.58 6.03
C HIS A 52 7.38 9.92 6.79
N ALA A 53 7.23 9.70 8.10
CA ALA A 53 8.21 9.00 8.91
C ALA A 53 8.31 7.51 8.55
N LEU A 54 7.18 6.81 8.36
CA LEU A 54 7.16 5.40 7.95
C LEU A 54 7.86 5.18 6.62
N TYR A 55 7.50 6.00 5.65
CA TYR A 55 7.98 5.87 4.31
C TYR A 55 9.45 6.35 4.18
N SER A 56 9.86 7.38 4.92
CA SER A 56 11.26 7.73 5.18
C SER A 56 12.05 6.64 5.95
N MET A 57 11.39 5.55 6.35
CA MET A 57 11.96 4.43 7.12
C MET A 57 12.46 4.80 8.53
N GLN A 58 11.98 5.91 9.07
CA GLN A 58 12.26 6.41 10.42
C GLN A 58 11.35 5.69 11.44
N PHE A 59 11.53 4.38 11.61
CA PHE A 59 10.61 3.53 12.36
C PHE A 59 10.36 3.98 13.80
N ASP A 60 11.37 4.47 14.53
CA ASP A 60 11.20 4.91 15.92
C ASP A 60 10.35 6.19 16.03
N LEU A 61 10.52 7.12 15.08
CA LEU A 61 9.69 8.32 14.95
C LEU A 61 8.26 7.93 14.56
N ALA A 62 8.10 6.99 13.63
CA ALA A 62 6.79 6.54 13.17
C ALA A 62 6.03 5.72 14.23
N ASP A 63 6.71 4.90 15.04
CA ASP A 63 6.12 4.25 16.22
C ASP A 63 5.64 5.34 17.20
N SER A 64 6.49 6.33 17.50
CA SER A 64 6.15 7.44 18.40
C SER A 64 4.96 8.27 17.92
N LEU A 65 4.94 8.70 16.65
CA LEU A 65 3.85 9.49 16.07
C LEU A 65 2.53 8.71 16.02
N THR A 66 2.55 7.45 15.56
CA THR A 66 1.33 6.64 15.47
C THR A 66 0.83 6.16 16.83
N ALA A 67 1.71 5.98 17.83
CA ALA A 67 1.34 5.72 19.21
C ALA A 67 0.72 6.97 19.86
N HIS A 68 1.33 8.15 19.66
CA HIS A 68 0.78 9.42 20.14
C HIS A 68 -0.60 9.70 19.52
N PHE A 69 -0.74 9.60 18.19
CA PHE A 69 -2.02 9.78 17.50
C PHE A 69 -3.10 8.83 18.04
N LEU A 70 -2.78 7.55 18.26
CA LEU A 70 -3.70 6.57 18.85
C LEU A 70 -4.02 6.82 20.33
N ALA A 71 -3.15 7.49 21.08
CA ALA A 71 -3.38 7.86 22.47
C ALA A 71 -4.21 9.16 22.60
N SER A 72 -3.95 10.15 21.75
CA SER A 72 -4.68 11.43 21.71
C SER A 72 -6.08 11.27 21.14
N TYR A 73 -6.25 10.47 20.08
CA TYR A 73 -7.50 10.32 19.33
C TYR A 73 -7.93 8.85 19.17
N PRO A 74 -8.16 8.10 20.28
CA PRO A 74 -8.47 6.67 20.25
C PRO A 74 -9.81 6.34 19.58
N GLY A 75 -10.73 7.31 19.49
CA GLY A 75 -11.99 7.19 18.74
C GLY A 75 -11.87 7.49 17.24
N HIS A 76 -10.85 8.22 16.80
CA HIS A 76 -10.75 8.67 15.42
C HIS A 76 -10.19 7.57 14.51
N TYR A 77 -10.87 7.29 13.41
CA TYR A 77 -10.54 6.14 12.55
C TYR A 77 -9.13 6.26 11.94
N LEU A 78 -8.69 7.47 11.55
CA LEU A 78 -7.34 7.71 11.03
C LEU A 78 -6.21 7.36 12.00
N ALA A 79 -6.43 7.44 13.32
CA ALA A 79 -5.42 7.04 14.30
C ALA A 79 -5.12 5.52 14.23
N HIS A 80 -6.15 4.72 13.95
CA HIS A 80 -6.01 3.28 13.71
C HIS A 80 -5.47 2.99 12.30
N VAL A 81 -5.81 3.80 11.28
CA VAL A 81 -5.19 3.72 9.94
C VAL A 81 -3.68 3.96 10.01
N ALA A 82 -3.25 5.02 10.70
CA ALA A 82 -1.85 5.36 10.89
C ALA A 82 -1.10 4.24 11.64
N ARG A 83 -1.69 3.73 12.73
CA ARG A 83 -1.10 2.61 13.49
C ARG A 83 -1.10 1.28 12.73
N ALA A 84 -2.10 1.00 11.92
CA ALA A 84 -2.11 -0.16 11.01
C ALA A 84 -0.96 -0.05 9.99
N ASN A 85 -0.76 1.13 9.40
CA ASN A 85 0.37 1.39 8.53
C ASN A 85 1.71 1.16 9.23
N TYR A 86 1.90 1.60 10.49
CA TYR A 86 3.15 1.30 11.22
C TYR A 86 3.44 -0.20 11.30
N TYR A 87 2.48 -1.03 11.72
CA TYR A 87 2.69 -2.47 11.76
C TYR A 87 2.81 -3.11 10.37
N TRP A 88 2.17 -2.53 9.34
CA TRP A 88 2.35 -2.97 7.96
C TRP A 88 3.79 -2.77 7.48
N TRP A 89 4.28 -1.53 7.56
CA TRP A 89 5.62 -1.13 7.13
C TRP A 89 6.71 -1.83 7.94
N PHE A 90 6.50 -2.04 9.25
CA PHE A 90 7.40 -2.86 10.06
C PHE A 90 7.43 -4.31 9.55
N SER A 91 6.27 -4.93 9.26
CA SER A 91 6.18 -6.34 8.87
C SER A 91 6.71 -6.65 7.47
N ILE A 92 6.89 -5.65 6.59
CA ILE A 92 7.56 -5.80 5.29
C ILE A 92 9.05 -5.39 5.34
N ALA A 93 9.50 -4.84 6.46
CA ALA A 93 10.90 -4.45 6.70
C ALA A 93 11.65 -5.41 7.63
N SER A 94 11.02 -6.50 8.07
CA SER A 94 11.57 -7.45 9.04
C SER A 94 11.08 -8.87 8.80
N SER A 95 11.70 -9.85 9.48
CA SER A 95 11.08 -11.16 9.67
C SER A 95 9.74 -11.00 10.43
N PRO A 96 8.64 -11.66 10.01
CA PRO A 96 7.30 -11.35 10.50
C PRO A 96 6.99 -12.01 11.85
N ASP A 97 6.79 -11.17 12.88
CA ASP A 97 6.39 -11.54 14.24
C ASP A 97 4.87 -11.75 14.37
N ASN A 98 4.46 -12.86 15.00
CA ASN A 98 3.06 -13.20 15.28
C ASN A 98 2.36 -12.19 16.18
N PHE A 99 3.05 -11.54 17.11
CA PHE A 99 2.44 -10.50 17.95
C PHE A 99 2.06 -9.28 17.10
N LYS A 100 3.00 -8.78 16.29
CA LYS A 100 2.78 -7.61 15.41
C LYS A 100 1.69 -7.87 14.35
N ARG A 101 1.62 -9.09 13.81
CA ARG A 101 0.51 -9.56 12.94
C ARG A 101 -0.87 -9.40 13.59
N ALA A 102 -1.02 -9.82 14.84
CA ALA A 102 -2.29 -9.72 15.57
C ALA A 102 -2.69 -8.26 15.83
N VAL A 103 -1.74 -7.41 16.26
CA VAL A 103 -2.01 -5.99 16.50
C VAL A 103 -2.35 -5.25 15.19
N PHE A 104 -1.67 -5.57 14.07
CA PHE A 104 -2.02 -5.07 12.74
C PHE A 104 -3.49 -5.37 12.39
N ALA A 105 -3.89 -6.64 12.43
CA ALA A 105 -5.24 -7.06 12.05
C ALA A 105 -6.32 -6.39 12.92
N GLU A 106 -6.04 -6.24 14.21
CA GLU A 106 -6.90 -5.50 15.14
C GLU A 106 -7.00 -4.01 14.80
N ARG A 107 -5.89 -3.34 14.46
CA ARG A 107 -5.94 -1.91 14.04
C ARG A 107 -6.75 -1.73 12.76
N VAL A 108 -6.59 -2.60 11.75
CA VAL A 108 -7.37 -2.53 10.52
C VAL A 108 -8.86 -2.76 10.79
N ARG A 109 -9.22 -3.72 11.65
CA ARG A 109 -10.61 -3.93 12.10
C ARG A 109 -11.19 -2.68 12.76
N ARG A 110 -10.47 -2.10 13.73
CA ARG A 110 -10.91 -0.91 14.47
C ARG A 110 -11.02 0.32 13.58
N ALA A 111 -10.09 0.51 12.62
CA ALA A 111 -10.16 1.57 11.63
C ALA A 111 -11.47 1.49 10.81
N LYS A 112 -11.81 0.31 10.29
CA LYS A 112 -13.08 0.10 9.58
C LYS A 112 -14.30 0.36 10.46
N GLU A 113 -14.35 -0.26 11.63
CA GLU A 113 -15.48 -0.13 12.58
C GLU A 113 -15.73 1.30 13.09
N LEU A 114 -14.76 2.20 12.95
CA LEU A 114 -14.88 3.61 13.31
C LEU A 114 -15.21 4.46 12.09
N ALA A 115 -14.61 4.19 10.93
CA ALA A 115 -14.94 4.84 9.66
C ALA A 115 -16.40 4.57 9.22
N GLU A 116 -16.89 3.34 9.34
CA GLU A 116 -18.30 2.99 9.04
C GLU A 116 -19.30 3.68 9.98
N ARG A 117 -18.88 4.03 11.21
CA ARG A 117 -19.69 4.81 12.16
C ARG A 117 -19.62 6.31 11.91
N TYR A 118 -18.45 6.83 11.55
CA TYR A 118 -18.24 8.25 11.24
C TYR A 118 -19.02 8.69 10.00
N ALA A 119 -19.18 7.80 9.01
CA ALA A 119 -19.91 8.10 7.77
C ALA A 119 -21.45 7.89 7.84
N ASP A 120 -22.00 7.43 8.98
CA ASP A 120 -23.40 7.01 9.15
C ASP A 120 -23.93 6.11 8.02
N GLY A 121 -23.07 5.21 7.53
CA GLY A 121 -23.29 4.39 6.34
C GLY A 121 -22.25 4.61 5.24
N VAL A 122 -22.52 4.06 4.06
CA VAL A 122 -21.62 4.19 2.89
C VAL A 122 -22.17 5.28 1.97
N SER A 123 -21.77 6.53 2.19
CA SER A 123 -22.03 7.62 1.24
C SER A 123 -20.76 8.05 0.49
N LYS A 124 -20.95 8.48 -0.76
CA LYS A 124 -19.94 9.17 -1.56
C LYS A 124 -19.69 10.62 -1.11
N ASP A 125 -20.59 11.18 -0.29
CA ASP A 125 -20.48 12.55 0.23
C ASP A 125 -19.33 12.70 1.26
N GLN A 126 -18.76 11.59 1.73
CA GLN A 126 -17.53 11.53 2.54
C GLN A 126 -16.45 10.71 1.80
N PRO A 127 -15.88 11.23 0.69
CA PRO A 127 -15.08 10.42 -0.22
C PRO A 127 -13.73 9.97 0.37
N GLU A 128 -13.16 10.74 1.29
CA GLU A 128 -11.94 10.42 2.03
C GLU A 128 -12.15 9.23 2.99
N VAL A 129 -13.27 9.20 3.72
CA VAL A 129 -13.65 8.06 4.57
C VAL A 129 -13.89 6.81 3.71
N LEU A 130 -14.55 6.97 2.56
CA LEU A 130 -14.77 5.88 1.60
C LEU A 130 -13.44 5.33 1.05
N PHE A 131 -12.50 6.20 0.68
CA PHE A 131 -11.14 5.83 0.28
C PHE A 131 -10.40 5.06 1.38
N HIS A 132 -10.53 5.47 2.64
CA HIS A 132 -9.96 4.74 3.76
C HIS A 132 -10.66 3.40 4.04
N LEU A 133 -11.97 3.28 3.84
CA LEU A 133 -12.69 2.00 3.91
C LEU A 133 -12.23 1.01 2.83
N ILE A 134 -12.02 1.48 1.60
CA ILE A 134 -11.41 0.68 0.52
C ILE A 134 -10.00 0.25 0.92
N THR A 135 -9.15 1.20 1.35
CA THR A 135 -7.74 0.96 1.67
C THR A 135 -7.56 0.01 2.86
N MET A 136 -8.35 0.15 3.92
CA MET A 136 -8.34 -0.80 5.05
C MET A 136 -8.85 -2.17 4.65
N SER A 137 -9.86 -2.26 3.76
CA SER A 137 -10.33 -3.56 3.26
C SER A 137 -9.28 -4.24 2.37
N ALA A 138 -8.58 -3.48 1.52
CA ALA A 138 -7.42 -3.94 0.77
C ALA A 138 -6.30 -4.45 1.69
N MET A 139 -6.06 -3.79 2.82
CA MET A 139 -5.12 -4.24 3.85
C MET A 139 -5.56 -5.54 4.55
N SER A 140 -6.86 -5.70 4.88
CA SER A 140 -7.38 -6.98 5.40
C SER A 140 -7.19 -8.12 4.39
N ILE A 141 -7.55 -7.88 3.13
CA ILE A 141 -7.40 -8.84 2.01
C ILE A 141 -5.93 -9.26 1.88
N ARG A 142 -5.03 -8.27 1.74
CA ARG A 142 -3.57 -8.44 1.61
C ARG A 142 -2.98 -9.26 2.77
N TYR A 143 -3.45 -9.03 3.99
CA TYR A 143 -3.04 -9.79 5.17
C TYR A 143 -3.61 -11.21 5.20
N ASP A 144 -4.90 -11.40 4.93
CA ASP A 144 -5.54 -12.71 5.10
C ASP A 144 -4.96 -13.76 4.15
N VAL A 145 -4.62 -13.41 2.90
CA VAL A 145 -4.02 -14.40 1.97
C VAL A 145 -2.57 -14.73 2.31
N MET A 146 -1.77 -13.79 2.83
CA MET A 146 -0.43 -14.11 3.36
C MET A 146 -0.48 -15.20 4.45
N HIS A 147 -1.62 -15.32 5.13
CA HIS A 147 -1.89 -16.29 6.19
C HIS A 147 -2.89 -17.38 5.76
N ALA A 148 -3.14 -17.54 4.45
CA ALA A 148 -4.05 -18.53 3.85
C ALA A 148 -5.51 -18.49 4.34
N ASN A 149 -5.97 -17.37 4.91
CA ASN A 149 -7.35 -17.16 5.38
C ASN A 149 -8.30 -16.79 4.22
N TYR A 150 -8.31 -17.56 3.12
CA TYR A 150 -9.02 -17.20 1.89
C TYR A 150 -10.51 -16.88 2.10
N LEU A 151 -11.20 -17.52 3.06
CA LEU A 151 -12.60 -17.26 3.42
C LEU A 151 -12.83 -15.87 4.06
N ARG A 152 -11.83 -15.31 4.75
CA ARG A 152 -11.91 -13.95 5.31
C ARG A 152 -11.61 -12.91 4.24
N ALA A 153 -10.60 -13.16 3.41
CA ALA A 153 -10.34 -12.35 2.22
C ALA A 153 -11.57 -12.29 1.28
N LEU A 154 -12.28 -13.40 1.09
CA LEU A 154 -13.59 -13.48 0.40
C LEU A 154 -14.68 -12.57 0.99
N SER A 155 -14.63 -12.28 2.30
CA SER A 155 -15.55 -11.36 2.96
C SER A 155 -15.10 -9.92 2.78
N SER A 156 -13.84 -9.62 3.10
CA SER A 156 -13.25 -8.29 2.96
C SER A 156 -13.23 -7.78 1.52
N GLY A 157 -13.07 -8.67 0.53
CA GLY A 157 -13.13 -8.35 -0.90
C GLY A 157 -14.51 -7.95 -1.38
N ARG A 158 -15.58 -8.62 -0.92
CA ARG A 158 -16.95 -8.20 -1.24
C ARG A 158 -17.29 -6.84 -0.65
N GLN A 159 -16.81 -6.54 0.56
CA GLN A 159 -16.92 -5.20 1.16
C GLN A 159 -16.12 -4.17 0.35
N ALA A 160 -14.86 -4.45 0.01
CA ALA A 160 -14.01 -3.59 -0.80
C ALA A 160 -14.65 -3.24 -2.15
N ILE A 161 -15.20 -4.22 -2.87
CA ILE A 161 -15.87 -4.00 -4.16
C ILE A 161 -17.15 -3.16 -3.98
N GLY A 162 -17.87 -3.32 -2.87
CA GLY A 162 -19.00 -2.46 -2.52
C GLY A 162 -18.59 -0.99 -2.37
N TYR A 163 -17.56 -0.70 -1.57
CA TYR A 163 -17.04 0.66 -1.40
C TYR A 163 -16.46 1.22 -2.72
N ILE A 164 -15.71 0.42 -3.49
CA ILE A 164 -15.16 0.81 -4.81
C ILE A 164 -16.29 1.17 -5.78
N SER A 165 -17.38 0.40 -5.79
CA SER A 165 -18.56 0.66 -6.63
C SER A 165 -19.27 1.96 -6.21
N ALA A 166 -19.29 2.30 -4.92
CA ALA A 166 -19.82 3.57 -4.42
C ALA A 166 -18.94 4.79 -4.78
N SER A 167 -17.63 4.60 -4.96
CA SER A 167 -16.69 5.64 -5.43
C SER A 167 -16.56 5.78 -6.96
N SER A 168 -17.10 4.81 -7.72
CA SER A 168 -16.87 4.70 -9.16
C SER A 168 -17.53 5.84 -9.95
N GLY A 169 -16.73 6.66 -10.64
CA GLY A 169 -17.17 7.85 -11.37
C GLY A 169 -16.93 9.16 -10.62
N GLU A 170 -16.52 9.10 -9.34
CA GLU A 170 -16.18 10.27 -8.54
C GLU A 170 -14.67 10.61 -8.59
N GLU A 171 -13.87 9.92 -9.43
CA GLU A 171 -12.41 10.12 -9.49
C GLU A 171 -11.97 11.56 -9.79
N SER A 172 -12.76 12.33 -10.56
CA SER A 172 -12.49 13.76 -10.82
C SER A 172 -12.80 14.66 -9.61
N ASN A 173 -13.67 14.20 -8.71
CA ASN A 173 -14.17 14.98 -7.57
C ASN A 173 -13.34 14.68 -6.31
N TYR A 174 -12.84 13.45 -6.18
CA TYR A 174 -11.85 13.06 -5.19
C TYR A 174 -10.72 12.23 -5.85
N PRO A 175 -9.58 12.86 -6.21
CA PRO A 175 -8.50 12.20 -6.93
C PRO A 175 -7.87 10.99 -6.23
N GLY A 176 -8.11 10.78 -4.93
CA GLY A 176 -7.72 9.54 -4.24
C GLY A 176 -8.37 8.30 -4.82
N PHE A 177 -9.53 8.42 -5.47
CA PHE A 177 -10.16 7.29 -6.13
C PHE A 177 -9.43 6.84 -7.41
N TYR A 178 -8.58 7.66 -8.04
CA TYR A 178 -7.71 7.19 -9.12
C TYR A 178 -6.77 6.06 -8.66
N LEU A 179 -6.31 6.10 -7.40
CA LEU A 179 -5.51 5.03 -6.81
C LEU A 179 -6.35 3.76 -6.57
N THR A 180 -7.52 3.88 -5.95
CA THR A 180 -8.35 2.71 -5.61
C THR A 180 -9.03 2.08 -6.82
N SER A 181 -9.59 2.88 -7.72
CA SER A 181 -10.13 2.40 -9.00
C SER A 181 -9.03 1.83 -9.88
N GLY A 182 -7.87 2.50 -9.98
CA GLY A 182 -6.75 2.03 -10.80
C GLY A 182 -6.23 0.66 -10.34
N LEU A 183 -6.08 0.47 -9.03
CA LEU A 183 -5.77 -0.82 -8.43
C LEU A 183 -6.83 -1.87 -8.71
N TYR A 184 -8.12 -1.54 -8.56
CA TYR A 184 -9.21 -2.48 -8.82
C TYR A 184 -9.23 -2.94 -10.28
N GLN A 185 -9.25 -1.97 -11.21
CA GLN A 185 -9.28 -2.18 -12.66
C GLN A 185 -8.14 -3.07 -13.12
N TYR A 186 -6.90 -2.74 -12.74
CA TYR A 186 -5.73 -3.54 -13.12
C TYR A 186 -5.75 -4.95 -12.48
N MET A 187 -5.98 -5.05 -11.17
CA MET A 187 -5.84 -6.33 -10.46
C MET A 187 -6.96 -7.31 -10.82
N ALA A 188 -8.21 -6.84 -11.03
CA ALA A 188 -9.33 -7.70 -11.43
C ALA A 188 -9.15 -8.25 -12.86
N ALA A 189 -8.55 -7.47 -13.77
CA ALA A 189 -8.17 -7.92 -15.10
C ALA A 189 -7.05 -8.98 -15.04
N ALA A 190 -5.93 -8.64 -14.39
CA ALA A 190 -4.77 -9.54 -14.26
C ALA A 190 -5.11 -10.85 -13.53
N ALA A 191 -6.06 -10.83 -12.58
CA ALA A 191 -6.60 -12.03 -11.94
C ALA A 191 -7.40 -12.92 -12.90
N SER A 192 -8.30 -12.32 -13.69
CA SER A 192 -9.18 -13.01 -14.65
C SER A 192 -8.40 -13.60 -15.83
N GLU A 193 -7.29 -12.97 -16.23
CA GLU A 193 -6.34 -13.52 -17.21
C GLU A 193 -5.60 -14.76 -16.67
N ARG A 194 -5.14 -14.72 -15.40
CA ARG A 194 -4.22 -15.71 -14.84
C ARG A 194 -4.88 -16.99 -14.32
N ASN A 195 -6.16 -16.97 -13.91
CA ASN A 195 -6.86 -18.18 -13.48
C ASN A 195 -8.35 -18.20 -13.90
N TYR A 196 -8.76 -19.30 -14.54
CA TYR A 196 -10.13 -19.61 -14.91
C TYR A 196 -11.13 -19.49 -13.75
N LEU A 197 -10.78 -19.90 -12.52
CA LEU A 197 -11.65 -19.75 -11.36
C LEU A 197 -11.98 -18.28 -11.07
N PHE A 198 -11.01 -17.37 -11.22
CA PHE A 198 -11.23 -15.94 -10.97
C PHE A 198 -11.94 -15.28 -12.14
N ARG A 199 -11.74 -15.77 -13.38
CA ARG A 199 -12.59 -15.44 -14.52
C ARG A 199 -14.06 -15.86 -14.34
N MET A 200 -14.32 -16.96 -13.63
CA MET A 200 -15.70 -17.37 -13.29
C MET A 200 -16.27 -16.53 -12.13
N PHE A 201 -15.46 -16.12 -11.16
CA PHE A 201 -15.91 -15.24 -10.07
C PHE A 201 -16.08 -13.77 -10.49
N SER A 202 -15.30 -13.26 -11.45
CA SER A 202 -15.41 -11.87 -11.92
C SER A 202 -16.69 -11.60 -12.71
N LEU A 203 -17.43 -12.64 -13.13
CA LEU A 203 -18.79 -12.52 -13.67
C LEU A 203 -19.82 -11.91 -12.69
N PHE A 204 -19.52 -11.88 -11.39
CA PHE A 204 -20.40 -11.33 -10.35
C PHE A 204 -20.03 -9.91 -9.90
N TYR A 205 -19.03 -9.29 -10.52
CA TYR A 205 -18.51 -7.96 -10.16
C TYR A 205 -18.21 -7.14 -11.42
N PRO A 206 -18.00 -5.81 -11.32
CA PRO A 206 -17.58 -5.01 -12.49
C PRO A 206 -16.26 -5.55 -13.08
N PRO A 207 -16.17 -5.79 -14.40
CA PRO A 207 -14.93 -6.26 -15.01
C PRO A 207 -13.83 -5.20 -14.89
N GLY A 208 -12.60 -5.66 -14.66
CA GLY A 208 -11.41 -4.80 -14.68
C GLY A 208 -10.83 -4.63 -16.08
N ASP A 209 -10.17 -3.49 -16.31
CA ASP A 209 -9.38 -3.18 -17.50
C ASP A 209 -7.94 -2.79 -17.08
N LYS A 210 -6.94 -3.47 -17.63
CA LYS A 210 -5.52 -3.20 -17.34
C LYS A 210 -5.05 -1.82 -17.80
N LEU A 211 -5.46 -1.38 -18.99
CA LEU A 211 -5.00 -0.12 -19.57
C LEU A 211 -5.61 1.05 -18.81
N ARG A 212 -6.91 1.00 -18.54
CA ARG A 212 -7.59 1.96 -17.66
C ARG A 212 -7.00 1.94 -16.25
N GLY A 213 -6.68 0.76 -15.71
CA GLY A 213 -6.06 0.63 -14.40
C GLY A 213 -4.68 1.32 -14.31
N LEU A 214 -3.83 1.12 -15.32
CA LEU A 214 -2.55 1.79 -15.46
C LEU A 214 -2.69 3.31 -15.69
N GLU A 215 -3.68 3.75 -16.47
CA GLU A 215 -3.98 5.16 -16.70
C GLU A 215 -4.43 5.86 -15.40
N GLN A 216 -5.40 5.29 -14.69
CA GLN A 216 -5.86 5.82 -13.40
C GLN A 216 -4.73 5.85 -12.36
N LEU A 217 -3.92 4.79 -12.28
CA LEU A 217 -2.72 4.82 -11.43
C LEU A 217 -1.72 5.91 -11.84
N LYS A 218 -1.52 6.18 -13.13
CA LYS A 218 -0.67 7.28 -13.59
C LYS A 218 -1.25 8.65 -13.24
N LEU A 219 -2.57 8.82 -13.29
CA LEU A 219 -3.25 10.04 -12.81
C LEU A 219 -3.09 10.21 -11.30
N ALA A 220 -3.17 9.13 -10.51
CA ALA A 220 -2.86 9.17 -9.07
C ALA A 220 -1.38 9.54 -8.81
N ALA A 221 -0.45 9.03 -9.63
CA ALA A 221 0.96 9.40 -9.58
C ALA A 221 1.28 10.81 -10.11
N MET A 222 0.30 11.53 -10.66
CA MET A 222 0.43 12.93 -11.08
C MET A 222 -0.23 13.91 -10.11
N GLN A 223 -0.82 13.44 -9.00
CA GLN A 223 -1.39 14.31 -7.99
C GLN A 223 -0.32 15.04 -7.17
N ASP A 224 -0.65 16.25 -6.71
CA ASP A 224 0.10 16.95 -5.68
C ASP A 224 0.07 16.19 -4.34
N ASP A 225 -0.97 15.39 -4.09
CA ASP A 225 -1.05 14.62 -2.85
C ASP A 225 0.07 13.60 -2.73
N PHE A 226 0.81 13.82 -1.66
CA PHE A 226 1.78 12.99 -1.01
C PHE A 226 1.50 11.49 -1.06
N ILE A 227 0.51 11.04 -0.31
CA ILE A 227 0.20 9.65 -0.03
C ILE A 227 -0.34 8.99 -1.30
N LEU A 228 -1.11 9.74 -2.10
CA LEU A 228 -1.55 9.28 -3.41
C LEU A 228 -0.37 9.05 -4.36
N ARG A 229 0.56 10.02 -4.47
CA ARG A 229 1.73 9.90 -5.35
C ARG A 229 2.68 8.80 -4.88
N THR A 230 2.93 8.71 -3.57
CA THR A 230 3.63 7.59 -2.90
C THR A 230 3.10 6.25 -3.39
N GLU A 231 1.84 5.96 -3.07
CA GLU A 231 1.27 4.63 -3.26
C GLU A 231 1.04 4.35 -4.76
N ALA A 232 0.69 5.35 -5.57
CA ALA A 232 0.52 5.17 -7.01
C ALA A 232 1.83 4.82 -7.72
N ASP A 233 2.91 5.57 -7.48
CA ASP A 233 4.23 5.27 -8.03
C ASP A 233 4.77 3.91 -7.52
N TYR A 234 4.50 3.56 -6.26
CA TYR A 234 4.73 2.22 -5.68
C TYR A 234 3.98 1.16 -6.49
N PHE A 235 2.66 1.27 -6.66
CA PHE A 235 1.90 0.22 -7.33
C PHE A 235 2.23 0.12 -8.82
N LEU A 236 2.53 1.24 -9.48
CA LEU A 236 3.05 1.26 -10.85
C LEU A 236 4.41 0.56 -10.96
N MET A 237 5.39 0.86 -10.09
CA MET A 237 6.64 0.10 -10.10
C MET A 237 6.41 -1.40 -9.82
N ARG A 238 5.39 -1.81 -9.04
CA ARG A 238 5.10 -3.25 -8.93
C ARG A 238 4.59 -3.83 -10.22
N ILE A 239 3.57 -3.21 -10.78
CA ILE A 239 2.83 -3.74 -11.91
C ILE A 239 3.79 -3.87 -13.10
N TYR A 240 4.61 -2.85 -13.32
CA TYR A 240 5.64 -2.91 -14.35
C TYR A 240 6.74 -3.93 -14.07
N LEU A 241 7.24 -4.08 -12.84
CA LEU A 241 8.30 -5.05 -12.54
C LEU A 241 7.83 -6.53 -12.56
N ASP A 242 6.70 -6.84 -11.92
CA ASP A 242 6.28 -8.22 -11.63
C ASP A 242 5.21 -8.78 -12.58
N LEU A 243 4.42 -7.89 -13.21
CA LEU A 243 3.15 -8.29 -13.84
C LEU A 243 3.14 -8.02 -15.35
N GLU A 244 3.72 -6.90 -15.79
CA GLU A 244 3.90 -6.52 -17.21
C GLU A 244 5.35 -6.72 -17.71
N ALA A 245 6.32 -6.94 -16.80
CA ALA A 245 7.76 -7.09 -17.08
C ALA A 245 8.45 -5.89 -17.79
N ASP A 246 7.87 -4.69 -17.69
CA ASP A 246 8.46 -3.44 -18.17
C ASP A 246 9.44 -2.87 -17.15
N ALA A 247 10.70 -3.30 -17.24
CA ALA A 247 11.77 -2.81 -16.37
C ALA A 247 12.05 -1.30 -16.52
N GLN A 248 11.70 -0.66 -17.64
CA GLN A 248 11.96 0.77 -17.88
C GLN A 248 10.90 1.65 -17.19
N GLN A 249 9.61 1.30 -17.30
CA GLN A 249 8.56 1.97 -16.53
C GLN A 249 8.74 1.71 -15.02
N ALA A 250 9.14 0.50 -14.63
CA ALA A 250 9.50 0.21 -13.24
C ALA A 250 10.65 1.10 -12.73
N LEU A 251 11.70 1.32 -13.53
CA LEU A 251 12.79 2.25 -13.21
C LEU A 251 12.36 3.72 -13.18
N TYR A 252 11.45 4.16 -14.05
CA TYR A 252 10.95 5.54 -14.05
C TYR A 252 10.24 5.87 -12.74
N HIS A 253 9.27 5.03 -12.35
CA HIS A 253 8.58 5.19 -11.08
C HIS A 253 9.57 5.00 -9.93
N GLY A 254 10.32 3.90 -9.89
CA GLY A 254 11.36 3.62 -8.90
C GLY A 254 12.35 4.76 -8.64
N GLY A 255 12.75 5.47 -9.70
CA GLY A 255 13.64 6.63 -9.63
C GLY A 255 13.06 7.78 -8.82
N ARG A 256 11.82 8.20 -9.13
CA ARG A 256 11.07 9.25 -8.40
C ARG A 256 11.00 8.91 -6.91
N LEU A 257 10.86 7.64 -6.59
CA LEU A 257 10.57 7.14 -5.25
C LEU A 257 11.83 7.11 -4.36
N ILE A 258 12.98 6.72 -4.92
CA ILE A 258 14.28 6.81 -4.22
C ILE A 258 14.88 8.22 -4.24
N GLU A 259 14.38 9.11 -5.11
CA GLU A 259 14.73 10.53 -5.17
C GLU A 259 14.03 11.31 -4.04
N ASN A 260 12.71 11.16 -3.90
CA ASN A 260 11.99 11.78 -2.79
C ASN A 260 12.47 11.20 -1.43
N TYR A 261 12.78 9.90 -1.36
CA TYR A 261 13.09 9.22 -0.08
C TYR A 261 14.32 8.31 -0.15
N PRO A 262 15.53 8.91 -0.10
CA PRO A 262 16.78 8.21 -0.29
C PRO A 262 17.21 7.30 0.89
N SER A 263 16.52 7.31 2.03
CA SER A 263 16.80 6.40 3.15
C SER A 263 16.21 5.01 2.94
N ASN A 264 15.03 4.90 2.33
CA ASN A 264 14.25 3.67 2.42
C ASN A 264 14.84 2.53 1.56
N LEU A 265 15.16 1.44 2.25
CA LEU A 265 15.81 0.26 1.68
C LEU A 265 14.87 -0.55 0.79
N ILE A 266 13.58 -0.63 1.10
CA ILE A 266 12.68 -1.47 0.31
C ILE A 266 12.47 -0.87 -1.09
N TYR A 267 12.53 0.46 -1.18
CA TYR A 267 12.38 1.23 -2.43
C TYR A 267 13.58 1.00 -3.33
N ARG A 268 14.76 1.15 -2.72
CA ARG A 268 16.04 0.87 -3.35
C ARG A 268 16.20 -0.59 -3.74
N TYR A 269 15.66 -1.54 -2.96
CA TYR A 269 15.66 -2.96 -3.30
C TYR A 269 14.86 -3.25 -4.57
N TYR A 270 13.64 -2.73 -4.69
CA TYR A 270 12.86 -2.97 -5.91
C TYR A 270 13.34 -2.15 -7.11
N TYR A 271 13.88 -0.94 -6.89
CA TYR A 271 14.63 -0.22 -7.93
C TYR A 271 15.87 -0.99 -8.39
N LEU A 272 16.58 -1.67 -7.47
CA LEU A 272 17.73 -2.53 -7.78
C LEU A 272 17.33 -3.73 -8.63
N LEU A 273 16.19 -4.38 -8.32
CA LEU A 273 15.62 -5.45 -9.14
C LEU A 273 15.17 -4.96 -10.53
N ALA A 274 14.54 -3.79 -10.62
CA ALA A 274 14.20 -3.16 -11.90
C ALA A 274 15.46 -2.82 -12.71
N TYR A 275 16.53 -2.35 -12.06
CA TYR A 275 17.81 -2.09 -12.70
C TYR A 275 18.49 -3.38 -13.21
N ALA A 276 18.37 -4.48 -12.46
CA ALA A 276 18.85 -5.80 -12.89
C ALA A 276 18.08 -6.32 -14.10
N ALA A 277 16.75 -6.23 -14.09
CA ALA A 277 15.90 -6.61 -15.22
C ALA A 277 16.14 -5.75 -16.47
N ALA A 278 16.49 -4.46 -16.30
CA ALA A 278 16.75 -3.53 -17.40
C ALA A 278 18.14 -3.64 -18.03
N TYR A 279 19.18 -3.95 -17.25
CA TYR A 279 20.58 -3.80 -17.69
C TYR A 279 21.49 -5.01 -17.42
N GLY A 280 20.98 -6.07 -16.78
CA GLY A 280 21.73 -7.29 -16.46
C GLY A 280 22.60 -7.17 -15.19
N GLU A 281 22.75 -8.28 -14.46
CA GLU A 281 23.40 -8.33 -13.13
C GLU A 281 24.84 -7.79 -13.09
N ASP A 282 25.61 -7.91 -14.18
CA ASP A 282 26.97 -7.35 -14.28
C ASP A 282 27.00 -5.83 -14.10
N ARG A 283 25.90 -5.13 -14.42
CA ARG A 283 25.75 -3.68 -14.19
C ARG A 283 25.26 -3.33 -12.78
N VAL A 284 24.76 -4.33 -12.03
CA VAL A 284 24.07 -4.15 -10.75
C VAL A 284 25.05 -4.16 -9.57
N PHE A 285 26.21 -4.81 -9.68
CA PHE A 285 27.18 -4.99 -8.58
C PHE A 285 27.47 -3.71 -7.78
N ALA A 286 27.78 -2.61 -8.45
CA ALA A 286 28.07 -1.33 -7.78
C ALA A 286 26.85 -0.76 -7.02
N LYS A 287 25.61 -1.06 -7.46
CA LYS A 287 24.37 -0.69 -6.77
C LYS A 287 24.03 -1.66 -5.63
N ARG A 288 24.32 -2.97 -5.76
CA ARG A 288 24.26 -3.94 -4.63
C ARG A 288 25.19 -3.51 -3.50
N GLU A 289 26.40 -3.06 -3.80
CA GLU A 289 27.34 -2.58 -2.79
C GLU A 289 26.98 -1.21 -2.20
N ALA A 290 26.44 -0.28 -3.01
CA ALA A 290 25.87 0.96 -2.47
C ALA A 290 24.68 0.69 -1.54
N PHE A 291 23.84 -0.30 -1.87
CA PHE A 291 22.76 -0.76 -1.01
C PHE A 291 23.29 -1.37 0.30
N ARG A 292 24.25 -2.31 0.23
CA ARG A 292 24.89 -2.94 1.40
C ARG A 292 25.45 -1.91 2.38
N ARG A 293 26.10 -0.85 1.89
CA ARG A 293 26.58 0.28 2.72
C ARG A 293 25.44 1.02 3.40
N LEU A 294 24.39 1.37 2.65
CA LEU A 294 23.22 2.05 3.23
C LEU A 294 22.55 1.20 4.32
N VAL A 295 22.44 -0.13 4.16
CA VAL A 295 21.92 -1.03 5.22
C VAL A 295 22.79 -1.01 6.49
N ALA A 296 24.12 -0.84 6.33
CA ALA A 296 25.05 -0.72 7.45
C ALA A 296 25.00 0.67 8.12
N GLU A 297 24.77 1.73 7.35
CA GLU A 297 24.76 3.12 7.82
C GLU A 297 23.39 3.58 8.37
N HIS A 298 22.28 2.97 7.93
CA HIS A 298 20.92 3.41 8.26
C HIS A 298 20.61 3.29 9.77
N SER A 299 20.49 4.43 10.46
CA SER A 299 20.33 4.51 11.92
C SER A 299 19.08 3.78 12.45
N GLY A 300 17.90 4.07 11.88
CA GLY A 300 16.59 3.58 12.35
C GLY A 300 16.26 2.11 12.04
N LEU A 301 17.25 1.20 12.07
CA LEU A 301 17.05 -0.24 11.87
C LEU A 301 17.70 -1.06 12.97
N CYS A 302 16.92 -1.98 13.55
CA CYS A 302 17.44 -2.98 14.47
C CYS A 302 18.24 -4.08 13.73
N ALA A 303 19.03 -4.86 14.48
CA ALA A 303 19.88 -5.92 13.91
C ALA A 303 19.11 -6.93 13.03
N ALA A 304 17.87 -7.27 13.41
CA ALA A 304 17.03 -8.20 12.64
C ALA A 304 16.53 -7.60 11.31
N GLN A 305 16.26 -6.29 11.25
CA GLN A 305 15.91 -5.60 10.01
C GLN A 305 17.12 -5.49 9.09
N ARG A 306 18.31 -5.16 9.63
CA ARG A 306 19.56 -5.12 8.87
C ARG A 306 19.91 -6.47 8.27
N ALA A 307 19.82 -7.55 9.06
CA ALA A 307 20.01 -8.91 8.57
C ALA A 307 19.00 -9.30 7.48
N TYR A 308 17.73 -8.91 7.64
CA TYR A 308 16.71 -9.09 6.60
C TYR A 308 17.08 -8.41 5.29
N PHE A 309 17.47 -7.12 5.30
CA PHE A 309 17.83 -6.39 4.07
C PHE A 309 19.13 -6.87 3.42
N LEU A 310 20.14 -7.30 4.19
CA LEU A 310 21.34 -7.92 3.62
C LEU A 310 21.00 -9.23 2.91
N GLY A 311 20.17 -10.08 3.54
CA GLY A 311 19.68 -11.33 2.95
C GLY A 311 18.70 -11.18 1.76
N LEU A 312 18.39 -9.96 1.32
CA LEU A 312 17.65 -9.71 0.07
C LEU A 312 18.57 -9.55 -1.15
N ILE A 313 19.88 -9.28 -0.96
CA ILE A 313 20.84 -9.00 -2.04
C ILE A 313 21.93 -10.08 -2.22
N GLU A 314 21.83 -11.16 -1.43
CA GLU A 314 22.72 -12.34 -1.42
C GLU A 314 22.17 -13.47 -2.31
#